data_AF-A0A0A7GE04-F1
#
_entry.id   AF-A0A0A7GE04-F1
#
_cell.length_a   1.000
_cell.length_b   1.000
_cell.length_c   1.000
_cell.angle_alpha   90.00
_cell.angle_beta   90.00
_cell.angle_gamma   90.00
#
_symmetry.space_group_name_H-M   'P 1'
#
loop_
_entity.id
_entity.type
_entity.pdbx_description
1 polymer ?
#
loop_
_entity_poly.entity_id
_entity_poly.type
_entity_poly.pdbx_seq_one_letter_code
_entity_poly.pdbx_strand_id
1 'polypeptide(L)'
;MNFPQIFWHGMAEEEKIDYLRKFSVAVIGSRMLMELLWRGGVGCVRYIGDFITPNDSRIDCTVHPLEANDYDAVHPMSSDSCVISYPYPDDYDELKRQLKGIDVIVAHKHIDVAARIAEELGSPFIPNLITTFLPDGVKFWEVEMPRVKFDPISYALTCSLQAGEILRIFTGYHMPTIAPDAYIVDTRSQYYLKKIRLRVKE
;
A
#
# COMPACT_ATOMS: atom_id res chain seq x y z
N MET A 1 -3.77 8.91 -29.86
CA MET A 1 -3.49 7.84 -28.88
C MET A 1 -3.65 8.45 -27.51
N ASN A 2 -4.66 8.04 -26.74
CA ASN A 2 -4.78 8.43 -25.34
C ASN A 2 -3.76 7.60 -24.57
N PHE A 3 -2.68 8.20 -24.09
CA PHE A 3 -1.73 7.58 -23.17
C PHE A 3 -2.18 7.88 -21.74
N PRO A 4 -2.98 7.02 -21.07
CA PRO A 4 -3.58 7.40 -19.80
C PRO A 4 -2.64 7.16 -18.62
N GLN A 5 -1.48 6.51 -18.81
CA GLN A 5 -0.69 5.96 -17.69
C GLN A 5 0.82 6.23 -17.85
N ILE A 6 1.19 7.51 -17.97
CA ILE A 6 2.60 7.98 -18.05
C ILE A 6 3.38 7.62 -16.77
N PHE A 7 2.71 7.32 -15.66
CA PHE A 7 3.32 7.16 -14.34
C PHE A 7 4.42 6.07 -14.30
N TRP A 8 4.26 4.98 -15.06
CA TRP A 8 5.22 3.87 -15.10
C TRP A 8 6.15 3.90 -16.32
N HIS A 9 6.09 4.96 -17.12
CA HIS A 9 6.87 5.07 -18.34
C HIS A 9 8.38 4.98 -18.06
N GLY A 10 9.07 4.08 -18.78
CA GLY A 10 10.49 3.80 -18.59
C GLY A 10 10.83 2.88 -17.41
N MET A 11 9.85 2.49 -16.59
CA MET A 11 10.02 1.49 -15.54
C MET A 11 9.57 0.08 -15.96
N ALA A 12 8.51 -0.03 -16.76
CA ALA A 12 7.98 -1.29 -17.28
C ALA A 12 7.47 -1.13 -18.71
N GLU A 13 7.36 -2.24 -19.43
CA GLU A 13 6.77 -2.29 -20.79
C GLU A 13 5.28 -1.92 -20.75
N GLU A 14 4.76 -1.28 -21.82
CA GLU A 14 3.37 -0.80 -21.89
C GLU A 14 2.35 -1.92 -21.64
N GLU A 15 2.60 -3.13 -22.15
CA GLU A 15 1.73 -4.29 -21.93
C GLU A 15 1.59 -4.65 -20.45
N LYS A 16 2.68 -4.51 -19.67
CA LYS A 16 2.68 -4.76 -18.23
C LYS A 16 1.92 -3.66 -17.48
N ILE A 17 2.04 -2.42 -17.94
CA ILE A 17 1.31 -1.28 -17.38
C ILE A 17 -0.20 -1.46 -17.60
N ASP A 18 -0.63 -1.79 -18.81
CA ASP A 18 -2.05 -2.05 -19.12
C ASP A 18 -2.59 -3.28 -18.38
N TYR A 19 -1.73 -4.26 -18.07
CA TYR A 19 -2.11 -5.43 -17.28
C TYR A 19 -2.56 -5.08 -15.86
N LEU A 20 -2.08 -3.97 -15.27
CA LEU A 20 -2.49 -3.50 -13.94
C LEU A 20 -3.99 -3.22 -13.82
N ARG A 21 -4.64 -2.87 -14.93
CA ARG A 21 -6.08 -2.59 -14.97
C ARG A 21 -6.94 -3.80 -14.62
N LYS A 22 -6.37 -5.00 -14.58
CA LYS A 22 -7.08 -6.25 -14.24
C LYS A 22 -7.11 -6.54 -12.75
N PHE A 23 -6.33 -5.82 -11.95
CA PHE A 23 -6.15 -6.11 -10.54
C PHE A 23 -6.83 -5.08 -9.65
N SER A 24 -7.09 -5.53 -8.43
CA SER A 24 -7.68 -4.79 -7.35
C SER A 24 -6.75 -4.75 -6.15
N VAL A 25 -6.56 -3.56 -5.58
CA VAL A 25 -5.69 -3.35 -4.42
C VAL A 25 -6.50 -2.72 -3.30
N ALA A 26 -6.38 -3.23 -2.08
CA ALA A 26 -6.87 -2.53 -0.91
C ALA A 26 -5.75 -1.71 -0.26
N VAL A 27 -6.06 -0.47 0.09
CA VAL A 27 -5.13 0.42 0.81
C VAL A 27 -5.82 0.93 2.08
N ILE A 28 -5.21 0.66 3.23
CA ILE A 28 -5.75 1.01 4.54
C ILE A 28 -4.91 2.12 5.16
N GLY A 29 -5.47 3.33 5.23
CA GLY A 29 -4.87 4.48 5.92
C GLY A 29 -3.62 5.08 5.25
N SER A 30 -3.48 4.97 3.93
CA SER A 30 -2.43 5.65 3.16
C SER A 30 -3.00 6.30 1.90
N ARG A 31 -3.38 7.58 2.00
CA ARG A 31 -3.95 8.33 0.87
C ARG A 31 -2.92 8.52 -0.25
N MET A 32 -1.67 8.79 0.10
CA MET A 32 -0.59 8.89 -0.88
C MET A 32 -0.42 7.63 -1.73
N LEU A 33 -0.35 6.45 -1.10
CA LEU A 33 -0.23 5.20 -1.86
C LEU A 33 -1.46 4.97 -2.74
N MET A 34 -2.67 5.21 -2.22
CA MET A 34 -3.91 5.14 -3.00
C MET A 34 -3.83 6.05 -4.24
N GLU A 35 -3.39 7.30 -4.09
CA GLU A 35 -3.24 8.22 -5.23
C GLU A 35 -2.22 7.74 -6.25
N LEU A 36 -1.08 7.19 -5.80
CA LEU A 36 -0.05 6.65 -6.70
C LEU A 36 -0.57 5.46 -7.50
N LEU A 37 -1.34 4.56 -6.87
CA LEU A 37 -1.94 3.41 -7.55
C LEU A 37 -3.06 3.82 -8.50
N TRP A 38 -3.86 4.80 -8.10
CA TRP A 38 -4.90 5.38 -8.92
C TRP A 38 -4.31 6.02 -10.19
N ARG A 39 -3.33 6.91 -10.04
CA ARG A 39 -2.61 7.54 -11.16
C ARG A 39 -1.76 6.53 -11.94
N GLY A 40 -1.34 5.47 -11.27
CA GLY A 40 -0.60 4.34 -11.82
C GLY A 40 -1.47 3.33 -12.58
N GLY A 41 -2.80 3.51 -12.62
CA GLY A 41 -3.63 2.74 -13.52
C GLY A 41 -4.10 1.38 -13.03
N VAL A 42 -4.04 1.13 -11.72
CA VAL A 42 -4.62 -0.06 -11.10
C VAL A 42 -6.13 -0.08 -11.37
N GLY A 43 -6.66 -1.25 -11.75
CA GLY A 43 -8.06 -1.38 -12.17
C GLY A 43 -9.07 -0.93 -11.13
N CYS A 44 -8.88 -1.40 -9.89
CA CYS A 44 -9.70 -0.98 -8.76
C CYS A 44 -8.85 -0.76 -7.50
N VAL A 45 -9.05 0.37 -6.82
CA VAL A 45 -8.45 0.62 -5.50
C VAL A 45 -9.56 0.70 -4.47
N ARG A 46 -9.60 -0.24 -3.52
CA ARG A 46 -10.48 -0.15 -2.34
C ARG A 46 -9.74 0.60 -1.25
N TYR A 47 -10.11 1.86 -1.05
CA TYR A 47 -9.53 2.69 -0.03
C TYR A 47 -10.32 2.54 1.26
N ILE A 48 -9.67 2.10 2.33
CA ILE A 48 -10.24 2.07 3.68
C ILE A 48 -9.60 3.23 4.44
N GLY A 49 -10.33 4.34 4.50
CA GLY A 49 -9.91 5.54 5.20
C GLY A 49 -10.27 5.47 6.68
N ASP A 50 -9.47 6.10 7.52
CA ASP A 50 -9.74 6.27 8.95
C ASP A 50 -9.62 7.76 9.29
N PHE A 51 -9.88 8.14 10.53
CA PHE A 51 -9.75 9.49 11.01
C PHE A 51 -8.35 10.06 10.72
N ILE A 52 -8.32 11.27 10.13
CA ILE A 52 -7.08 11.97 9.81
C ILE A 52 -6.61 12.70 11.06
N THR A 53 -5.44 12.33 11.55
CA THR A 53 -4.81 13.07 12.66
C THR A 53 -4.00 14.26 12.13
N PRO A 54 -3.73 15.28 12.96
CA PRO A 54 -2.82 16.37 12.59
C PRO A 54 -1.40 15.89 12.22
N ASN A 55 -1.00 14.73 12.75
CA ASN A 55 0.28 14.13 12.37
C ASN A 55 0.23 13.49 10.98
N ASP A 56 -0.91 12.90 10.59
CA ASP A 56 -1.11 12.35 9.25
C ASP A 56 -1.04 13.48 8.21
N SER A 57 -1.73 14.60 8.42
CA SER A 57 -1.67 15.76 7.51
C SER A 57 -0.28 16.43 7.46
N ARG A 58 0.57 16.18 8.46
CA ARG A 58 1.96 16.66 8.46
C ARG A 58 2.87 15.75 7.63
N ILE A 59 2.58 14.45 7.60
CA ILE A 59 3.43 13.43 6.97
C ILE A 59 2.99 13.15 5.53
N ASP A 60 1.69 12.97 5.30
CA ASP A 60 1.11 12.68 4.01
C ASP A 60 0.78 13.98 3.27
N CYS A 61 1.56 14.31 2.24
CA CYS A 61 1.38 15.55 1.47
C CYS A 61 0.16 15.55 0.54
N THR A 62 -0.58 14.43 0.46
CA THR A 62 -1.87 14.35 -0.24
C THR A 62 -3.05 14.71 0.65
N VAL A 63 -2.80 14.90 1.95
CA VAL A 63 -3.79 15.34 2.94
C VAL A 63 -3.60 16.82 3.20
N HIS A 64 -4.64 17.62 2.96
CA HIS A 64 -4.59 19.04 3.28
C HIS A 64 -4.64 19.23 4.81
N PRO A 65 -3.87 20.18 5.40
CA PRO A 65 -3.90 20.43 6.85
C PRO A 65 -5.29 20.78 7.42
N LEU A 66 -6.20 21.28 6.58
CA LEU A 66 -7.58 21.59 6.96
C LEU A 66 -8.48 20.34 7.06
N GLU A 67 -8.07 19.21 6.50
CA GLU A 67 -8.77 17.93 6.62
C GLU A 67 -8.36 17.19 7.92
N ALA A 68 -7.46 17.78 8.72
CA ALA A 68 -7.11 17.21 10.01
C ALA A 68 -8.35 17.21 10.92
N ASN A 69 -8.58 16.07 11.57
CA ASN A 69 -9.75 15.74 12.36
C ASN A 69 -11.04 15.49 11.58
N ASP A 70 -10.94 15.29 10.27
CA ASP A 70 -12.04 14.77 9.46
C ASP A 70 -11.82 13.30 9.11
N TYR A 71 -12.88 12.68 8.60
CA TYR A 71 -12.83 11.31 8.10
C TYR A 71 -12.17 11.28 6.73
N ASP A 72 -11.22 10.37 6.53
CA ASP A 72 -10.55 10.24 5.23
C ASP A 72 -11.46 9.56 4.20
N ALA A 73 -12.21 10.37 3.45
CA ALA A 73 -13.04 9.91 2.35
C ALA A 73 -12.53 10.49 1.03
N VAL A 74 -12.37 9.63 0.03
CA VAL A 74 -11.89 10.04 -1.30
C VAL A 74 -12.94 9.79 -2.37
N HIS A 75 -13.11 10.76 -3.26
CA HIS A 75 -14.00 10.67 -4.40
C HIS A 75 -13.18 10.89 -5.67
N PRO A 76 -12.81 9.83 -6.42
CA PRO A 76 -11.98 9.97 -7.61
C PRO A 76 -12.70 10.82 -8.67
N MET A 77 -11.98 11.72 -9.33
CA MET A 77 -12.51 12.56 -10.42
C MET A 77 -12.22 12.02 -11.83
N SER A 78 -11.84 10.74 -11.97
CA SER A 78 -11.43 10.14 -13.25
C SER A 78 -12.24 8.89 -13.61
N SER A 79 -12.44 8.67 -14.90
CA SER A 79 -13.13 7.50 -15.48
C SER A 79 -12.27 6.24 -15.60
N ASP A 80 -10.95 6.35 -15.47
CA ASP A 80 -10.03 5.32 -15.98
C ASP A 80 -9.65 4.26 -14.94
N SER A 81 -9.98 4.49 -13.66
CA SER A 81 -9.69 3.57 -12.56
C SER A 81 -10.76 3.72 -11.48
N CYS A 82 -11.25 2.59 -10.96
CA CYS A 82 -12.32 2.58 -9.98
C CYS A 82 -11.74 2.72 -8.56
N VAL A 83 -11.92 3.88 -7.91
CA VAL A 83 -11.64 4.00 -6.47
C VAL A 83 -12.93 3.88 -5.69
N ILE A 84 -12.99 2.90 -4.78
CA ILE A 84 -14.11 2.70 -3.87
C ILE A 84 -13.63 3.04 -2.46
N SER A 85 -14.14 4.13 -1.90
CA SER A 85 -13.78 4.58 -0.55
C SER A 85 -14.77 4.06 0.48
N TYR A 86 -14.26 3.40 1.51
CA TYR A 86 -15.02 2.97 2.68
C TYR A 86 -14.44 3.60 3.94
N PRO A 87 -15.29 3.93 4.92
CA PRO A 87 -14.81 4.13 6.27
C PRO A 87 -14.29 2.82 6.85
N TYR A 88 -13.18 2.89 7.61
CA TYR A 88 -12.73 1.84 8.49
C TYR A 88 -13.86 1.46 9.46
N PRO A 89 -14.35 0.22 9.40
CA PRO A 89 -15.45 -0.22 10.25
C PRO A 89 -14.94 -0.68 11.61
N ASP A 90 -15.77 -0.52 12.64
CA ASP A 90 -15.47 -1.05 13.98
C ASP A 90 -15.57 -2.60 14.03
N ASP A 91 -16.31 -3.19 13.09
CA ASP A 91 -16.53 -4.63 12.99
C ASP A 91 -15.49 -5.32 12.08
N TYR A 92 -14.82 -6.33 12.64
CA TYR A 92 -13.85 -7.17 11.93
C TYR A 92 -14.48 -7.87 10.71
N ASP A 93 -15.71 -8.37 10.84
CA ASP A 93 -16.39 -9.10 9.77
C ASP A 93 -16.83 -8.17 8.64
N GLU A 94 -17.17 -6.91 8.96
CA GLU A 94 -17.37 -5.87 7.96
C GLU A 94 -16.08 -5.54 7.21
N LEU A 95 -14.95 -5.31 7.89
CA LEU A 95 -13.67 -5.07 7.24
C LEU A 95 -13.28 -6.24 6.32
N LYS A 96 -13.44 -7.48 6.80
CA LYS A 96 -13.18 -8.68 6.01
C LYS A 96 -14.06 -8.77 4.77
N ARG A 97 -15.34 -8.38 4.87
CA ARG A 97 -16.25 -8.31 3.71
C ARG A 97 -15.81 -7.24 2.72
N GLN A 98 -15.41 -6.06 3.19
CA GLN A 98 -14.89 -4.98 2.34
C GLN A 98 -13.60 -5.38 1.60
N LEU A 99 -12.75 -6.20 2.22
CA LEU A 99 -11.49 -6.70 1.66
C LEU A 99 -11.63 -7.96 0.80
N LYS A 100 -12.80 -8.60 0.76
CA LYS A 100 -13.00 -9.86 0.03
C LYS A 100 -12.79 -9.72 -1.49
N GLY A 101 -11.99 -10.61 -2.08
CA GLY A 101 -11.72 -10.64 -3.52
C GLY A 101 -10.74 -9.55 -3.98
N ILE A 102 -9.93 -9.03 -3.07
CA ILE A 102 -8.81 -8.14 -3.36
C ILE A 102 -7.55 -8.94 -3.66
N ASP A 103 -6.79 -8.51 -4.66
CA ASP A 103 -5.58 -9.21 -5.11
C ASP A 103 -4.37 -8.93 -4.21
N VAL A 104 -4.26 -7.74 -3.61
CA VAL A 104 -3.21 -7.37 -2.64
C VAL A 104 -3.75 -6.38 -1.60
N ILE A 105 -3.41 -6.57 -0.32
CA ILE A 105 -3.79 -5.66 0.77
C ILE A 105 -2.55 -4.92 1.27
N VAL A 106 -2.63 -3.59 1.35
CA VAL A 106 -1.58 -2.73 1.94
C VAL A 106 -2.15 -1.96 3.11
N ALA A 107 -1.44 -1.95 4.25
CA ALA A 107 -1.91 -1.27 5.46
C ALA A 107 -0.82 -0.41 6.10
N HIS A 108 -1.17 0.87 6.31
CA HIS A 108 -0.37 1.83 7.09
C HIS A 108 -0.99 2.13 8.44
N LYS A 109 -2.30 1.89 8.59
CA LYS A 109 -3.04 1.87 9.85
C LYS A 109 -3.64 0.47 10.06
N HIS A 110 -3.94 0.12 11.32
CA HIS A 110 -4.57 -1.16 11.69
C HIS A 110 -3.85 -2.40 11.14
N ILE A 111 -2.51 -2.35 11.11
CA ILE A 111 -1.64 -3.31 10.41
C ILE A 111 -1.88 -4.74 10.88
N ASP A 112 -1.95 -4.98 12.20
CA ASP A 112 -2.13 -6.33 12.76
C ASP A 112 -3.46 -6.97 12.32
N VAL A 113 -4.54 -6.16 12.32
CA VAL A 113 -5.88 -6.60 11.90
C VAL A 113 -5.89 -6.89 10.40
N ALA A 114 -5.33 -6.00 9.60
CA ALA A 114 -5.23 -6.16 8.15
C ALA A 114 -4.40 -7.39 7.76
N ALA A 115 -3.28 -7.63 8.43
CA ALA A 115 -2.42 -8.79 8.20
C ALA A 115 -3.17 -10.11 8.45
N ARG A 116 -3.94 -10.17 9.53
CA ARG A 116 -4.77 -11.34 9.84
C ARG A 116 -5.84 -11.58 8.78
N ILE A 117 -6.57 -10.52 8.37
CA ILE A 117 -7.58 -10.65 7.32
C ILE A 117 -6.95 -11.10 6.00
N ALA A 118 -5.78 -10.56 5.65
CA ALA A 118 -5.08 -10.94 4.43
C ALA A 118 -4.70 -12.43 4.42
N GLU A 119 -4.19 -12.96 5.54
CA GLU A 119 -3.94 -14.41 5.67
C GLU A 119 -5.24 -15.22 5.51
N GLU A 120 -6.30 -14.83 6.22
CA GLU A 120 -7.60 -15.53 6.17
C GLU A 120 -8.25 -15.50 4.77
N LEU A 121 -7.96 -14.47 3.97
CA LEU A 121 -8.44 -14.34 2.58
C LEU A 121 -7.49 -14.96 1.55
N GLY A 122 -6.27 -15.35 1.95
CA GLY A 122 -5.25 -15.84 1.02
C GLY A 122 -4.70 -14.76 0.09
N SER A 123 -4.70 -13.49 0.51
CA SER A 123 -4.18 -12.36 -0.26
C SER A 123 -2.79 -11.95 0.25
N PRO A 124 -1.83 -11.61 -0.63
CA PRO A 124 -0.58 -10.98 -0.24
C PRO A 124 -0.79 -9.71 0.59
N PHE A 125 0.07 -9.51 1.58
CA PHE A 125 0.00 -8.38 2.52
C PHE A 125 1.28 -7.54 2.53
N ILE A 126 1.14 -6.22 2.44
CA ILE A 126 2.24 -5.27 2.56
C ILE A 126 1.97 -4.35 3.78
N PRO A 127 2.79 -4.38 4.85
CA PRO A 127 2.66 -3.45 5.97
C PRO A 127 3.23 -2.07 5.63
N ASN A 128 3.42 -1.18 6.60
CA ASN A 128 4.01 0.15 6.43
C ASN A 128 5.55 0.14 6.19
N LEU A 129 6.07 -0.86 5.51
CA LEU A 129 7.46 -0.93 5.04
C LEU A 129 7.54 -1.72 3.72
N ILE A 130 8.71 -1.73 3.08
CA ILE A 130 8.87 -2.37 1.77
C ILE A 130 9.17 -3.86 1.95
N THR A 131 8.12 -4.67 2.03
CA THR A 131 8.16 -6.15 2.02
C THR A 131 6.77 -6.68 1.72
N THR A 132 6.69 -7.91 1.21
CA THR A 132 5.45 -8.63 0.92
C THR A 132 5.41 -9.91 1.73
N PHE A 133 4.33 -10.10 2.49
CA PHE A 133 3.99 -11.36 3.13
C PHE A 133 3.08 -12.13 2.17
N LEU A 134 3.56 -13.26 1.67
CA LEU A 134 2.77 -14.16 0.83
C LEU A 134 1.91 -15.09 1.70
N PRO A 135 0.74 -15.52 1.23
CA PRO A 135 -0.14 -16.41 1.99
C PRO A 135 0.49 -17.75 2.39
N ASP A 136 1.42 -18.24 1.58
CA ASP A 136 2.18 -19.49 1.75
C ASP A 136 3.59 -19.27 2.33
N GLY A 137 3.92 -18.02 2.71
CA GLY A 137 5.23 -17.62 3.21
C GLY A 137 5.32 -17.53 4.74
N VAL A 138 6.34 -16.81 5.20
CA VAL A 138 6.49 -16.43 6.62
C VAL A 138 5.28 -15.61 7.04
N LYS A 139 4.70 -15.89 8.22
CA LYS A 139 3.54 -15.16 8.70
C LYS A 139 3.93 -13.83 9.34
N PHE A 140 3.03 -12.86 9.29
CA PHE A 140 3.26 -11.54 9.86
C PHE A 140 3.59 -11.57 11.36
N TRP A 141 2.93 -12.43 12.14
CA TRP A 141 3.20 -12.56 13.59
C TRP A 141 4.43 -13.40 13.92
N GLU A 142 4.97 -14.16 12.98
CA GLU A 142 6.19 -14.95 13.15
C GLU A 142 7.45 -14.07 13.10
N VAL A 143 7.33 -12.78 12.79
CA VAL A 143 8.46 -11.87 12.73
C VAL A 143 8.36 -10.70 13.72
N GLU A 144 9.52 -10.19 14.12
CA GLU A 144 9.64 -8.93 14.86
C GLU A 144 9.56 -7.75 13.89
N MET A 145 8.45 -7.02 13.96
CA MET A 145 8.24 -5.84 13.13
C MET A 145 8.99 -4.62 13.68
N PRO A 146 9.85 -3.96 12.88
CA PRO A 146 10.55 -2.77 13.30
C PRO A 146 9.57 -1.60 13.46
N ARG A 147 9.85 -0.72 14.42
CA ARG A 147 9.13 0.56 14.51
C ARG A 147 9.63 1.50 13.43
N VAL A 148 8.80 1.75 12.43
CA VAL A 148 9.08 2.73 11.38
C VAL A 148 8.56 4.09 11.82
N LYS A 149 9.43 5.10 11.79
CA LYS A 149 9.05 6.50 12.03
C LYS A 149 9.12 7.25 10.71
N PHE A 150 8.03 7.92 10.37
CA PHE A 150 7.93 8.67 9.14
C PHE A 150 8.14 10.16 9.36
N ASP A 151 8.94 10.73 8.47
CA ASP A 151 8.90 12.13 8.06
C ASP A 151 8.25 12.20 6.66
N PRO A 152 7.87 13.38 6.16
CA PRO A 152 7.16 13.48 4.88
C PRO A 152 7.92 12.88 3.70
N ILE A 153 9.25 13.02 3.69
CA ILE A 153 10.09 12.49 2.60
C ILE A 153 10.20 10.97 2.71
N SER A 154 10.48 10.44 3.92
CA SER A 154 10.57 8.99 4.09
C SER A 154 9.24 8.28 3.81
N TYR A 155 8.12 8.89 4.17
CA TYR A 155 6.78 8.37 3.85
C TYR A 155 6.51 8.36 2.35
N ALA A 156 6.80 9.47 1.65
CA ALA A 156 6.60 9.57 0.20
C ALA A 156 7.44 8.57 -0.58
N LEU A 157 8.70 8.38 -0.19
CA LEU A 157 9.58 7.37 -0.78
C LEU A 157 9.07 5.95 -0.47
N THR A 158 8.59 5.70 0.74
CA THR A 158 8.03 4.39 1.12
C THR A 158 6.80 4.07 0.27
N CYS A 159 5.83 4.99 0.15
CA CYS A 159 4.64 4.81 -0.68
C CYS A 159 5.00 4.60 -2.16
N SER A 160 5.96 5.37 -2.68
CA SER A 160 6.44 5.23 -4.06
C SER A 160 7.06 3.86 -4.33
N LEU A 161 7.91 3.38 -3.42
CA LEU A 161 8.52 2.06 -3.53
C LEU A 161 7.47 0.95 -3.40
N GLN A 162 6.51 1.07 -2.48
CA GLN A 162 5.41 0.10 -2.34
C GLN A 162 4.50 0.04 -3.57
N ALA A 163 4.22 1.17 -4.22
CA ALA A 163 3.51 1.17 -5.50
C ALA A 163 4.30 0.38 -6.56
N GLY A 164 5.63 0.52 -6.58
CA GLY A 164 6.51 -0.29 -7.42
C GLY A 164 6.51 -1.78 -7.06
N GLU A 165 6.39 -2.14 -5.78
CA GLU A 165 6.25 -3.54 -5.35
C GLU A 165 4.93 -4.14 -5.83
N ILE A 166 3.83 -3.38 -5.80
CA ILE A 166 2.54 -3.81 -6.35
C ILE A 166 2.64 -4.07 -7.86
N LEU A 167 3.31 -3.16 -8.59
CA LEU A 167 3.62 -3.39 -10.00
C LEU A 167 4.37 -4.72 -10.19
N ARG A 168 5.40 -4.97 -9.39
CA ARG A 168 6.20 -6.21 -9.46
C ARG A 168 5.35 -7.46 -9.19
N ILE A 169 4.50 -7.43 -8.16
CA ILE A 169 3.61 -8.54 -7.80
C ILE A 169 2.72 -8.93 -8.99
N PHE A 170 2.10 -7.96 -9.66
CA PHE A 170 1.12 -8.25 -10.71
C PHE A 170 1.73 -8.50 -12.09
N THR A 171 2.85 -7.85 -12.40
CA THR A 171 3.42 -7.89 -13.76
C THR A 171 4.51 -8.94 -13.91
N GLY A 172 5.13 -9.37 -12.80
CA GLY A 172 6.31 -10.23 -12.81
C GLY A 172 7.53 -9.57 -13.47
N TYR A 173 7.54 -8.24 -13.62
CA TYR A 173 8.67 -7.50 -14.22
C TYR A 173 9.96 -7.72 -13.43
N HIS A 174 9.86 -7.75 -12.10
CA HIS A 174 10.91 -8.20 -11.18
C HIS A 174 10.28 -8.92 -9.99
N MET A 175 11.08 -9.71 -9.27
CA MET A 175 10.63 -10.29 -8.01
C MET A 175 10.40 -9.18 -6.97
N PRO A 176 9.23 -9.15 -6.30
CA PRO A 176 9.04 -8.27 -5.17
C PRO A 176 9.93 -8.70 -3.99
N THR A 177 10.14 -7.78 -3.07
CA THR A 177 10.75 -8.03 -1.78
C THR A 177 9.77 -8.86 -0.95
N ILE A 178 10.17 -10.08 -0.59
CA ILE A 178 9.34 -11.03 0.16
C ILE A 178 9.93 -11.22 1.56
N ALA A 179 9.08 -11.24 2.59
CA ALA A 179 9.48 -11.50 3.96
C ALA A 179 10.23 -12.85 4.06
N PRO A 180 11.32 -12.94 4.85
CA PRO A 180 11.75 -12.00 5.89
C PRO A 180 12.65 -10.86 5.39
N ASP A 181 12.96 -10.77 4.09
CA ASP A 181 13.70 -9.63 3.56
C ASP A 181 12.79 -8.39 3.49
N ALA A 182 13.35 -7.23 3.82
CA ALA A 182 12.61 -5.98 3.86
C ALA A 182 13.51 -4.78 3.58
N TYR A 183 12.91 -3.67 3.16
CA TYR A 183 13.59 -2.37 3.12
C TYR A 183 12.84 -1.33 3.96
N ILE A 184 13.62 -0.44 4.56
CA ILE A 184 13.13 0.74 5.27
C ILE A 184 13.77 1.97 4.65
N VAL A 185 12.97 3.01 4.44
CA VAL A 185 13.49 4.32 4.09
C VAL A 185 13.99 5.02 5.35
N ASP A 186 15.26 5.43 5.33
CA ASP A 186 15.92 6.17 6.41
C ASP A 186 16.60 7.41 5.81
N THR A 187 15.97 8.58 5.95
CA THR A 187 16.46 9.87 5.42
C THR A 187 17.80 10.31 6.02
N ARG A 188 18.29 9.65 7.08
CA ARG A 188 19.61 9.90 7.69
C ARG A 188 20.70 8.99 7.13
N SER A 189 20.32 7.94 6.40
CA SER A 189 21.24 7.06 5.70
C SER A 189 21.73 7.70 4.40
N GLN A 190 22.98 7.44 4.02
CA GLN A 190 23.58 7.96 2.78
C GLN A 190 22.75 7.67 1.52
N TYR A 191 22.09 6.51 1.46
CA TYR A 191 21.33 6.05 0.28
C TYR A 191 19.82 6.16 0.46
N TYR A 192 19.35 6.70 1.58
CA TYR A 192 17.95 6.79 1.99
C TYR A 192 17.18 5.46 2.08
N LEU A 193 17.70 4.35 1.58
CA LEU A 193 17.09 3.02 1.61
C LEU A 193 18.03 2.04 2.30
N LYS A 194 17.51 1.30 3.28
CA LYS A 194 18.28 0.31 4.04
C LYS A 194 17.63 -1.06 3.91
N LYS A 195 18.37 -2.04 3.40
CA LYS A 195 17.96 -3.45 3.46
C LYS A 195 18.08 -3.95 4.90
N ILE A 196 17.04 -4.64 5.36
CA ILE A 196 16.99 -5.33 6.65
C ILE A 196 16.46 -6.74 6.45
N ARG A 197 16.68 -7.61 7.45
CA ARG A 197 16.05 -8.92 7.53
C ARG A 197 15.24 -8.96 8.82
N LEU A 198 13.95 -9.21 8.71
CA LEU A 198 13.04 -9.34 9.84
C LEU A 198 13.43 -10.58 10.65
N ARG A 199 13.53 -10.42 11.97
CA ARG A 199 13.90 -11.51 12.86
C ARG A 199 12.68 -12.41 13.06
N VAL A 200 12.83 -13.70 12.79
CA VAL A 200 11.80 -14.71 13.07
C VAL A 200 11.77 -14.96 14.58
N LYS A 201 10.59 -14.94 15.18
CA LYS A 201 10.36 -15.31 16.58
C LYS A 201 10.47 -16.83 16.69
N GLU A 202 11.25 -17.28 17.67
CA GLU A 202 11.37 -18.70 18.03
C GLU A 202 10.10 -19.23 18.71
#